data_AF-A0A6G8HY72-F1
#
_entry.id   AF-A0A6G8HY72-F1
#
_cell.length_a   1.000
_cell.length_b   1.000
_cell.length_c   1.000
_cell.angle_alpha   90.00
_cell.angle_beta   90.00
_cell.angle_gamma   90.00
#
_symmetry.space_group_name_H-M   'P 1'
#
loop_
_entity.id
_entity.type
_entity.pdbx_description
1 polymer ?
#
loop_
_entity_poly.entity_id
_entity_poly.type
_entity_poly.pdbx_seq_one_letter_code
_entity_poly.pdbx_strand_id
1 'polypeptide(L)' 'MIKADVTIAEQRQIVDVPVETKSEAIRVLWNTYGLAIDINRWVGDEKQEEVEDEQVDSNESDDSGESSGEGD' A
#
# COMPACT_ATOMS: atom_id res chain seq x y z
N MET A 1 5.92 15.80 4.32
CA MET A 1 6.55 15.16 5.50
C MET A 1 5.47 14.40 6.24
N ILE A 2 5.62 13.09 6.33
CA ILE A 2 4.61 12.17 6.88
C ILE A 2 5.13 11.65 8.21
N LYS A 3 4.28 11.65 9.24
CA LYS A 3 4.59 10.98 10.50
C LYS A 3 4.02 9.57 10.48
N ALA A 4 4.83 8.59 10.85
CA ALA A 4 4.41 7.20 10.96
C ALA A 4 4.57 6.74 12.40
N ASP A 5 3.55 6.10 12.93
CA ASP A 5 3.61 5.32 14.14
C ASP A 5 4.09 3.91 13.76
N VAL A 6 5.31 3.57 14.17
CA VAL A 6 5.99 2.34 13.78
C VAL A 6 6.51 1.61 15.02
N THR A 7 6.49 0.28 14.97
CA THR A 7 7.15 -0.57 15.96
C THR A 7 8.46 -1.08 15.36
N ILE A 8 9.57 -0.80 16.02
CA ILE A 8 10.89 -1.30 15.62
C ILE A 8 11.43 -2.12 16.80
N ALA A 9 11.72 -3.40 16.56
CA ALA A 9 12.23 -4.31 17.60
C ALA A 9 11.40 -4.23 18.91
N GLU A 10 10.07 -4.38 18.78
CA GLU A 10 9.10 -4.33 19.89
C GLU A 10 8.92 -2.95 20.56
N GLN A 11 9.65 -1.92 20.11
CA GLN A 11 9.50 -0.56 20.62
C GLN A 11 8.71 0.32 19.66
N ARG A 12 7.61 0.89 20.16
CA ARG A 12 6.74 1.81 19.41
C ARG A 12 7.29 3.23 19.43
N GLN A 13 7.44 3.82 18.25
CA GLN A 13 8.05 5.13 18.05
C GLN A 13 7.31 5.89 16.94
N ILE A 14 7.24 7.22 17.06
CA ILE A 14 6.73 8.06 15.99
C ILE A 14 7.94 8.60 15.22
N VAL A 15 8.00 8.26 13.93
CA VAL A 15 9.09 8.68 13.03
C VAL A 15 8.56 9.69 12.03
N ASP A 16 9.35 10.75 11.81
CA ASP A 16 9.09 11.72 10.74
C ASP A 16 9.83 11.28 9.48
N VAL A 17 9.08 11.03 8.42
CA VAL A 17 9.62 10.64 7.13
C VAL A 17 9.56 11.85 6.19
N PRO A 18 10.71 12.32 5.67
CA PRO A 18 10.80 13.54 4.86
C PRO A 18 10.33 13.31 3.41
N VAL A 19 9.16 12.70 3.24
CA VAL A 19 8.52 12.43 1.95
C VAL A 19 7.09 12.94 1.95
N GLU A 20 6.48 12.96 0.77
CA GLU A 20 5.13 13.49 0.56
C GLU A 20 4.08 12.39 0.42
N THR A 21 4.48 11.16 0.02
CA THR A 21 3.56 10.05 -0.22
C THR A 21 3.77 8.88 0.75
N LYS A 22 2.70 8.18 1.12
CA LYS A 22 2.75 6.99 2.00
C LYS A 22 3.58 5.87 1.36
N SER A 23 3.44 5.65 0.06
CA SER A 23 4.18 4.60 -0.67
C SER A 23 5.69 4.83 -0.64
N GLU A 24 6.15 6.08 -0.79
CA GLU A 24 7.56 6.40 -0.59
C GLU A 24 7.97 6.28 0.87
N ALA A 25 7.11 6.66 1.80
CA ALA A 25 7.39 6.54 3.22
C ALA A 25 7.63 5.08 3.62
N ILE A 26 6.81 4.15 3.14
CA ILE A 26 6.99 2.70 3.36
C ILE A 26 8.36 2.24 2.85
N ARG A 27 8.73 2.64 1.62
CA ARG A 27 10.03 2.29 1.03
C ARG A 27 11.20 2.82 1.85
N VAL A 28 11.14 4.08 2.29
CA VAL A 28 12.18 4.69 3.13
C VAL A 28 12.28 3.98 4.47
N LEU A 29 11.15 3.66 5.10
CA LEU A 29 11.10 2.93 6.36
C LEU A 29 11.70 1.53 6.24
N TRP A 30 11.35 0.78 5.18
CA TRP A 30 11.92 -0.53 4.91
C TRP A 30 13.40 -0.48 4.55
N ASN A 31 13.85 0.54 3.82
CA ASN A 31 15.27 0.72 3.51
C ASN A 31 16.08 1.06 4.77
N THR A 32 15.51 1.86 5.68
CA THR A 32 16.18 2.32 6.90
C THR A 32 16.24 1.23 7.98
N TYR A 33 15.11 0.56 8.26
CA TYR A 33 14.97 -0.36 9.38
C TYR A 33 14.89 -1.84 8.96
N GLY A 34 14.85 -2.12 7.66
CA GLY A 34 14.74 -3.48 7.13
C GLY A 34 13.38 -4.09 7.38
N LEU A 35 13.34 -5.41 7.57
CA LEU A 35 12.13 -6.18 7.86
C LEU A 35 11.71 -6.14 9.34
N ALA A 36 12.48 -5.47 10.20
CA ALA A 36 12.25 -5.41 11.64
C ALA A 36 11.27 -4.29 12.06
N ILE A 37 10.63 -3.65 11.09
CA ILE A 37 9.68 -2.55 11.27
C ILE A 37 8.26 -2.99 10.94
N ASP A 38 7.33 -2.63 11.83
CA ASP A 38 5.91 -2.79 11.64
C ASP A 38 5.25 -1.41 11.65
N ILE A 39 4.47 -1.07 10.62
CA ILE A 39 3.85 0.25 10.48
C ILE A 39 2.43 0.16 11.03
N ASN A 40 2.19 0.68 12.23
CA ASN A 40 0.89 0.59 12.90
C ASN A 40 -0.12 1.58 12.29
N ARG A 41 0.26 2.84 12.13
CA ARG A 41 -0.65 3.92 11.68
C ARG A 41 0.09 5.16 11.17
N TRP A 42 -0.47 5.84 10.18
CA TRP A 42 0.01 7.16 9.76
C TRP A 42 -0.56 8.26 10.68
N VAL A 43 0.32 9.09 11.23
CA VAL A 43 -0.03 10.17 12.16
C VAL A 43 -0.14 11.48 11.38
N GLY A 44 -1.27 12.19 11.51
CA GLY A 44 -1.53 13.44 10.80
C GLY A 44 -2.33 13.31 9.51
N ASP A 45 -2.86 12.12 9.22
CA ASP A 45 -3.66 11.80 8.03
C ASP A 45 -5.14 12.20 8.15
N GLU A 46 -5.48 13.15 9.03
CA GLU A 46 -6.86 13.67 9.18
C GLU A 46 -7.32 14.54 7.99
N LYS A 47 -6.51 14.64 6.92
CA LYS A 47 -6.79 15.43 5.71
C LYS A 47 -6.32 14.81 4.39
N GLN A 48 -6.24 13.48 4.28
CA GLN A 48 -6.02 12.82 2.98
C GLN A 48 -7.09 11.75 2.75
N GLU A 49 -8.26 12.28 2.39
CA GLU A 49 -9.23 11.74 1.44
C GLU A 49 -8.65 10.63 0.53
N GLU A 50 -9.39 9.52 0.45
CA GLU A 50 -9.37 8.48 -0.59
C GLU A 50 -8.02 8.20 -1.28
N VAL A 51 -7.35 7.15 -0.81
CA VAL A 51 -6.71 6.23 -1.76
C VAL A 51 -7.52 4.94 -1.70
N GLU A 52 -8.47 4.82 -2.63
CA GLU A 52 -8.83 3.50 -3.12
C GLU A 52 -7.53 2.87 -3.60
N ASP A 53 -7.01 1.91 -2.84
CA ASP A 53 -6.12 0.90 -3.40
C ASP A 53 -6.94 0.17 -4.47
N GLU A 54 -6.97 0.73 -5.69
CA GLU A 54 -7.39 0.02 -6.88
C GLU A 54 -6.43 -1.16 -7.01
N GLN A 55 -6.83 -2.27 -6.37
CA GLN A 55 -6.25 -3.57 -6.61
C GLN A 55 -6.53 -3.88 -8.08
N VAL A 56 -5.61 -3.43 -8.92
CA VAL A 56 -5.38 -3.95 -10.26
C VAL A 56 -4.92 -5.39 -10.05
N ASP A 57 -5.90 -6.29 -9.90
CA ASP A 57 -5.75 -7.68 -10.30
C ASP A 57 -5.50 -7.67 -11.81
N SER A 58 -4.23 -7.44 -12.17
CA SER A 58 -3.73 -7.67 -13.53
C SER A 58 -3.78 -9.17 -13.78
N ASN A 59 -4.95 -9.69 -14.17
CA ASN A 59 -5.03 -10.96 -14.86
C ASN A 59 -5.41 -10.70 -16.33
N GLU A 60 -4.38 -10.32 -17.08
CA GLU A 60 -4.23 -10.58 -18.51
C GLU A 60 -4.92 -11.88 -18.95
N SER A 61 -5.83 -11.77 -19.93
CA SER A 61 -5.70 -12.34 -21.28
C SER A 61 -7.03 -12.84 -21.85
N ASP A 62 -7.26 -12.38 -23.08
CA ASP A 62 -8.32 -12.68 -24.05
C ASP A 62 -8.59 -14.19 -24.26
N ASP A 63 -9.86 -14.60 -24.23
CA ASP A 63 -10.34 -15.70 -25.09
C ASP A 63 -11.68 -15.31 -25.70
N SER A 64 -11.56 -14.53 -26.77
CA SER A 64 -12.62 -14.29 -27.75
C SER A 64 -12.91 -15.59 -28.52
N GLY A 65 -13.71 -16.48 -27.94
CA GLY A 65 -14.19 -17.72 -28.57
C GLY A 65 -15.65 -17.63 -29.00
N GLU A 66 -15.90 -17.14 -30.21
CA GLU A 66 -17.21 -17.20 -30.86
C GLU A 66 -17.61 -18.66 -31.17
N SER A 67 -18.92 -18.97 -31.05
CA SER A 67 -19.70 -19.86 -31.93
C SER A 67 -20.28 -21.20 -31.38
N SER A 68 -21.64 -21.20 -31.37
CA SER A 68 -22.58 -22.23 -31.85
C SER A 68 -23.23 -23.29 -30.93
N GLY A 69 -24.58 -23.35 -31.02
CA GLY A 69 -25.46 -24.49 -30.68
C GLY A 69 -26.71 -24.04 -29.89
N GLU A 70 -27.77 -23.51 -30.51
CA GLU A 70 -28.94 -24.21 -31.12
C GLU A 70 -29.86 -24.89 -30.09
N GLY A 71 -31.16 -24.54 -30.13
CA GLY A 71 -32.15 -24.77 -29.08
C GLY A 71 -32.89 -26.11 -29.06
N ASP A 72 -33.76 -26.24 -28.06
CA ASP A 72 -35.14 -26.76 -28.10
C ASP A 72 -35.88 -26.22 -26.86
#